data_AF-A0A914KCM8-F1
#
_entry.id   AF-A0A914KCM8-F1
#
_cell.length_a   1.000
_cell.length_b   1.000
_cell.length_c   1.000
_cell.angle_alpha   90.00
_cell.angle_beta   90.00
_cell.angle_gamma   90.00
#
_symmetry.space_group_name_H-M   'P 1'
#
loop_
_entity.id
_entity.type
_entity.pdbx_description
1 polymer ?
#
loop_
_entity_poly.entity_id
_entity_poly.type
_entity_poly.pdbx_seq_one_letter_code
_entity_poly.pdbx_strand_id
1 'polypeptide(L)'
;MGHLIQIAYYIVIYSQLFKAINRLTAIASPINYRRYFSGTYLKYYIFGPVLCSFVQNIIYFIPECNILFDPILLKWEYDQGDCAEVLGMYVDTIWAAALMGIILFIDFITLFIVIKTKSKLQNRKTRREFNFFIQTLLTSIIYSLLTFSPQISSLLNDDKWTTFLSTTFIWLICHMFDG
;
A
#
# COMPACT_ATOMS: atom_id res chain seq x y z
N MET A 1 -16.54 5.55 11.71
CA MET A 1 -15.82 6.14 10.54
C MET A 1 -14.37 5.66 10.47
N GLY A 2 -13.62 5.60 11.58
CA GLY A 2 -12.23 5.11 11.59
C GLY A 2 -12.03 3.71 10.97
N HIS A 3 -12.90 2.75 11.28
CA HIS A 3 -12.80 1.39 10.71
C HIS A 3 -12.86 1.35 9.17
N LEU A 4 -13.67 2.22 8.55
CA LEU A 4 -13.79 2.25 7.09
C LEU A 4 -12.51 2.76 6.43
N ILE A 5 -11.88 3.76 7.04
CA ILE A 5 -10.61 4.31 6.58
C ILE A 5 -9.52 3.26 6.70
N GLN A 6 -9.52 2.52 7.82
CA GLN A 6 -8.58 1.43 8.06
C GLN A 6 -8.72 0.30 7.05
N ILE A 7 -9.95 -0.15 6.80
CA ILE A 7 -10.24 -1.16 5.78
C ILE A 7 -9.79 -0.67 4.41
N ALA A 8 -10.10 0.58 4.04
CA ALA A 8 -9.69 1.16 2.77
C ALA A 8 -8.16 1.23 2.63
N TYR A 9 -7.46 1.61 3.69
CA TYR A 9 -6.00 1.66 3.74
C TYR A 9 -5.38 0.29 3.44
N TYR A 10 -5.85 -0.77 4.10
CA TYR A 10 -5.35 -2.13 3.85
C TYR A 10 -5.78 -2.70 2.50
N ILE A 11 -6.96 -2.34 1.96
CA ILE A 11 -7.34 -2.70 0.59
C ILE A 11 -6.31 -2.17 -0.39
N VAL A 12 -5.86 -0.93 -0.21
CA VAL A 12 -4.85 -0.31 -1.07
C VAL A 12 -3.51 -1.05 -0.96
N ILE A 13 -3.00 -1.29 0.25
CA ILE A 13 -1.72 -2.01 0.45
C ILE A 13 -1.76 -3.40 -0.18
N TYR A 14 -2.80 -4.18 0.12
CA TYR A 14 -2.93 -5.52 -0.47
C TYR A 14 -3.09 -5.47 -1.99
N SER A 15 -3.79 -4.48 -2.53
CA SER A 15 -3.88 -4.30 -3.98
C SER A 15 -2.52 -3.99 -4.60
N GLN A 16 -1.68 -3.18 -3.94
CA GLN A 16 -0.31 -2.92 -4.39
C GLN A 16 0.56 -4.19 -4.37
N LEU A 17 0.45 -5.01 -3.31
CA LEU A 17 1.13 -6.30 -3.23
C LEU A 17 0.74 -7.24 -4.38
N PHE A 18 -0.55 -7.41 -4.60
CA PHE A 18 -1.07 -8.27 -5.67
C PHE A 18 -0.64 -7.76 -7.06
N LYS A 19 -0.65 -6.43 -7.27
CA LYS A 19 -0.14 -5.79 -8.49
C LYS A 19 1.37 -6.04 -8.68
N ALA A 20 2.18 -5.93 -7.62
CA ALA A 20 3.62 -6.18 -7.67
C ALA A 20 3.94 -7.64 -8.03
N ILE A 21 3.27 -8.60 -7.39
CA ILE A 21 3.40 -10.05 -7.69
C ILE A 21 3.02 -10.35 -9.15
N ASN A 22 1.91 -9.77 -9.61
CA ASN A 22 1.46 -9.92 -10.99
C ASN A 22 2.53 -9.47 -11.99
N ARG A 23 3.13 -8.29 -11.78
CA ARG A 23 4.20 -7.76 -12.64
C ARG A 23 5.45 -8.62 -12.62
N LEU A 24 5.91 -9.01 -11.43
CA LEU A 24 7.08 -9.89 -11.31
C LEU A 24 6.86 -11.18 -12.09
N THR A 25 5.67 -11.79 -11.96
CA THR A 25 5.34 -13.04 -12.65
C THR A 25 5.28 -12.85 -14.17
N ALA A 26 4.67 -11.75 -14.65
CA ALA A 26 4.59 -11.43 -16.06
C ALA A 26 5.97 -11.27 -16.71
N ILE A 27 6.91 -10.65 -16.00
CA ILE A 27 8.23 -10.31 -16.52
C ILE A 27 9.22 -11.47 -16.33
N ALA A 28 9.24 -12.11 -15.15
CA ALA A 28 10.17 -13.20 -14.85
C ALA A 28 9.78 -14.53 -15.51
N SER A 29 8.48 -14.78 -15.74
CA SER A 29 8.00 -16.04 -16.31
C SER A 29 6.80 -15.86 -17.26
N PRO A 30 7.01 -15.28 -18.46
CA PRO A 30 5.91 -14.99 -19.40
C PRO A 30 5.17 -16.24 -19.88
N ILE A 31 5.84 -17.40 -19.96
CA ILE A 31 5.22 -18.67 -20.38
C ILE A 31 4.23 -19.18 -19.31
N ASN A 32 4.62 -19.07 -18.03
CA ASN A 32 3.77 -19.50 -16.92
C ASN A 32 2.71 -18.45 -16.57
N TYR A 33 2.94 -17.17 -16.88
CA TYR A 33 1.98 -16.09 -16.66
C TYR A 33 0.64 -16.39 -17.31
N ARG A 34 0.63 -16.88 -18.56
CA ARG A 34 -0.61 -17.23 -19.28
C ARG A 34 -1.40 -18.38 -18.61
N ARG A 35 -0.73 -19.23 -17.82
CA ARG A 35 -1.34 -20.34 -17.08
C ARG A 35 -1.88 -19.91 -15.72
N TYR A 36 -1.16 -19.05 -15.01
CA TYR A 36 -1.56 -18.53 -13.70
C TYR A 36 -2.55 -17.37 -13.77
N PHE A 37 -2.57 -16.60 -14.85
CA PHE A 37 -3.41 -15.41 -15.03
C PHE A 37 -4.48 -15.61 -16.11
N SER A 38 -5.21 -16.71 -16.02
CA SER A 38 -6.46 -16.88 -16.79
C SER A 38 -7.60 -16.02 -16.18
N GLY A 39 -8.67 -15.77 -16.93
CA GLY A 39 -9.79 -14.92 -16.47
C GLY A 39 -10.45 -15.39 -15.16
N THR A 40 -10.28 -16.67 -14.79
CA THR A 40 -10.72 -17.22 -13.49
C THR A 40 -9.91 -16.67 -12.32
N TYR A 41 -8.61 -16.49 -12.50
CA TYR A 41 -7.71 -16.01 -11.44
C TYR A 41 -7.80 -14.51 -11.22
N LEU A 42 -8.19 -13.74 -12.24
CA LEU A 42 -8.42 -12.30 -12.14
C LEU A 42 -9.40 -11.93 -11.01
N LYS A 43 -10.41 -12.78 -10.77
CA LYS A 43 -11.36 -12.58 -9.65
C LYS A 43 -10.65 -12.56 -8.30
N TYR A 44 -9.66 -13.44 -8.09
CA TYR A 44 -8.90 -13.46 -6.84
C TYR A 44 -8.01 -12.20 -6.67
N TYR A 45 -7.52 -11.61 -7.76
CA TYR A 45 -6.77 -10.35 -7.70
C TYR A 45 -7.64 -9.15 -7.32
N ILE A 46 -8.95 -9.20 -7.55
CA ILE A 46 -9.90 -8.15 -7.18
C ILE A 46 -10.47 -8.40 -5.79
N PHE A 47 -10.98 -9.61 -5.53
CA PHE A 47 -11.64 -9.93 -4.27
C PHE A 47 -10.67 -10.27 -3.13
N GLY A 48 -9.47 -10.77 -3.45
CA GLY A 48 -8.46 -11.15 -2.46
C GLY A 48 -8.04 -10.00 -1.55
N PRO A 49 -7.59 -8.84 -2.08
CA PRO A 49 -7.23 -7.68 -1.27
C PRO A 49 -8.35 -7.19 -0.35
N VAL A 50 -9.59 -7.22 -0.85
CA VAL A 50 -10.77 -6.83 -0.08
C VAL A 50 -11.00 -7.80 1.08
N LEU A 51 -11.00 -9.10 0.80
CA LEU A 51 -11.20 -10.12 1.82
C LEU A 51 -10.11 -10.10 2.90
N CYS A 52 -8.83 -10.00 2.50
CA CYS A 52 -7.71 -9.91 3.43
C CYS A 52 -7.83 -8.68 4.34
N SER A 53 -8.17 -7.52 3.76
CA SER A 53 -8.38 -6.29 4.53
C SER A 53 -9.53 -6.44 5.54
N PHE A 54 -10.67 -6.98 5.11
CA PHE A 54 -11.80 -7.20 6.03
C PHE A 54 -11.43 -8.13 7.18
N VAL A 55 -10.82 -9.28 6.89
CA VAL A 55 -10.45 -10.27 7.91
C VAL A 55 -9.48 -9.68 8.93
N GLN A 56 -8.46 -8.94 8.48
CA GLN A 56 -7.51 -8.26 9.36
C GLN A 56 -8.21 -7.24 10.26
N ASN A 57 -9.19 -6.52 9.72
CA ASN A 57 -9.84 -5.42 10.43
C ASN A 57 -10.96 -5.83 11.38
N ILE A 58 -11.32 -7.12 11.46
CA ILE A 58 -12.36 -7.62 12.38
C ILE A 58 -12.04 -7.26 13.84
N ILE A 59 -10.76 -7.24 14.22
CA ILE A 59 -10.33 -6.97 15.60
C ILE A 59 -10.65 -5.55 16.06
N TYR A 60 -10.72 -4.58 15.14
CA TYR A 60 -11.06 -3.18 15.48
C TYR A 60 -12.54 -2.99 15.81
N PHE A 61 -13.41 -3.98 15.59
CA PHE A 61 -14.81 -3.93 16.02
C PHE A 61 -14.98 -4.22 17.52
N ILE A 62 -13.91 -4.59 18.23
CA ILE A 62 -13.92 -4.75 19.68
C ILE A 62 -13.91 -3.34 20.32
N PRO A 63 -14.77 -3.04 21.31
CA PRO A 63 -14.94 -1.69 21.86
C PRO A 63 -13.66 -1.02 22.36
N GLU A 64 -12.73 -1.78 22.94
CA GLU A 64 -11.45 -1.32 23.51
C GLU A 64 -10.37 -1.05 22.44
N CYS A 65 -10.68 -1.34 21.18
CA CYS A 65 -9.75 -1.32 20.05
C CYS A 65 -10.19 -0.29 18.98
N ASN A 66 -10.99 0.70 19.39
CA ASN A 66 -11.59 1.69 18.50
C ASN A 66 -10.58 2.76 18.04
N ILE A 67 -10.90 3.37 16.90
CA ILE A 67 -10.14 4.49 16.31
C ILE A 67 -11.05 5.72 16.27
N LEU A 68 -10.62 6.80 16.91
CA LEU A 68 -11.32 8.06 17.05
C LEU A 68 -10.58 9.17 16.31
N PHE A 69 -11.31 10.18 15.83
CA PHE A 69 -10.70 11.34 15.19
C PHE A 69 -10.48 12.45 16.23
N ASP A 70 -9.25 12.88 16.42
CA ASP A 70 -8.94 14.03 17.26
C ASP A 70 -9.05 15.33 16.42
N PRO A 71 -10.04 16.20 16.69
CA PRO A 71 -10.21 17.45 15.96
C PRO A 71 -9.14 18.50 16.29
N ILE A 72 -8.39 18.37 17.39
CA ILE A 72 -7.33 19.31 17.78
C ILE A 72 -6.07 19.05 16.98
N LEU A 73 -5.67 17.79 16.88
CA LEU A 73 -4.48 17.34 16.16
C LEU A 73 -4.77 16.99 14.68
N LEU A 74 -6.05 16.97 14.27
CA LEU A 74 -6.51 16.64 12.92
C LEU A 74 -6.00 15.29 12.43
N LYS A 75 -5.92 14.30 13.33
CA LYS A 75 -5.43 12.96 13.04
C LYS A 75 -6.33 11.91 13.68
N TRP A 76 -6.26 10.70 13.14
CA TRP A 76 -6.92 9.53 13.72
C TRP A 76 -6.02 8.97 14.82
N GLU A 77 -6.54 8.84 16.03
CA GLU A 77 -5.87 8.24 17.17
C GLU A 77 -6.64 7.00 17.65
N TYR A 78 -5.90 6.04 18.20
CA TYR A 78 -6.50 4.89 18.85
C TYR A 78 -7.04 5.32 20.23
N ASP A 79 -8.09 4.65 20.67
CA ASP A 79 -8.67 4.88 22.01
C ASP A 79 -7.65 4.53 23.12
N GLN A 80 -7.88 5.02 24.34
CA GLN A 80 -6.99 4.73 25.46
C GLN A 80 -7.23 3.30 25.98
N GLY A 81 -6.31 2.40 25.66
CA GLY A 81 -6.31 1.03 26.16
C GLY A 81 -5.20 0.18 25.54
N ASP A 82 -4.79 -0.88 26.25
CA ASP A 82 -3.71 -1.78 25.83
C ASP A 82 -3.97 -2.40 24.44
N CYS A 83 -5.24 -2.70 24.11
CA CYS A 83 -5.58 -3.25 22.79
C CYS A 83 -5.26 -2.26 21.67
N ALA A 84 -5.69 -1.02 21.83
CA ALA A 84 -5.54 0.02 20.83
C ALA A 84 -4.05 0.36 20.58
N GLU A 85 -3.23 0.40 21.64
CA GLU A 85 -1.80 0.61 21.53
C GLU A 85 -1.09 -0.56 20.82
N VAL A 86 -1.44 -1.80 21.18
CA VAL A 86 -0.90 -3.00 20.53
C VAL A 86 -1.26 -3.02 19.04
N LEU A 87 -2.50 -2.70 18.69
CA LEU A 87 -2.92 -2.65 17.28
C LEU A 87 -2.20 -1.54 16.51
N GLY A 88 -2.11 -0.33 17.06
CA GLY A 88 -1.41 0.78 16.43
C GLY A 88 0.08 0.48 16.17
N MET A 89 0.76 -0.16 17.12
CA MET A 89 2.17 -0.50 16.98
C MET A 89 2.40 -1.72 16.07
N TYR A 90 1.77 -2.85 16.36
CA TYR A 90 2.08 -4.10 15.67
C TYR A 90 1.41 -4.22 14.31
N VAL A 91 0.15 -3.79 14.20
CA VAL A 91 -0.60 -3.90 12.95
C VAL A 91 -0.29 -2.70 12.06
N ASP A 92 -0.47 -1.49 12.57
CA ASP A 92 -0.46 -0.30 11.70
C ASP A 92 0.92 0.29 11.46
N THR A 93 1.86 0.03 12.36
CA THR A 93 3.25 0.41 12.14
C THR A 93 4.06 -0.76 11.59
N ILE A 94 4.24 -1.83 12.37
CA ILE A 94 5.19 -2.89 12.02
C ILE A 94 4.70 -3.69 10.81
N TRP A 95 3.46 -4.18 10.84
CA TRP A 95 2.93 -5.03 9.77
C TRP A 95 2.71 -4.26 8.46
N ALA A 96 2.15 -3.05 8.51
CA ALA A 96 2.04 -2.19 7.32
C ALA A 96 3.42 -1.87 6.72
N ALA A 97 4.42 -1.50 7.55
CA ALA A 97 5.78 -1.26 7.09
C ALA A 97 6.43 -2.52 6.47
N ALA A 98 6.21 -3.70 7.06
CA ALA A 98 6.70 -4.96 6.52
C ALA A 98 6.10 -5.27 5.15
N LEU A 99 4.78 -5.09 4.99
CA LEU A 99 4.11 -5.28 3.70
C LEU A 99 4.65 -4.31 2.64
N MET A 100 4.79 -3.02 2.97
CA MET A 100 5.35 -2.04 2.05
C MET A 100 6.81 -2.35 1.69
N GLY A 101 7.62 -2.81 2.66
CA GLY A 101 8.98 -3.28 2.41
C GLY A 101 9.03 -4.45 1.43
N ILE A 102 8.13 -5.43 1.57
CA ILE A 102 8.00 -6.56 0.63
C ILE A 102 7.60 -6.06 -0.77
N ILE A 103 6.64 -5.14 -0.85
CA ILE A 103 6.19 -4.56 -2.13
C ILE A 103 7.36 -3.88 -2.84
N LEU A 104 8.08 -3.00 -2.15
CA LEU A 104 9.25 -2.31 -2.69
C LEU A 104 10.32 -3.31 -3.14
N PHE A 105 10.59 -4.34 -2.34
CA PHE A 105 11.56 -5.38 -2.69
C PHE A 105 11.18 -6.11 -3.99
N ILE A 106 9.91 -6.51 -4.13
CA ILE A 106 9.39 -7.13 -5.36
C ILE A 106 9.51 -6.18 -6.55
N ASP A 107 9.16 -4.90 -6.37
CA ASP A 107 9.25 -3.88 -7.41
C ASP A 107 10.70 -3.62 -7.84
N PHE A 108 11.66 -3.61 -6.91
CA PHE A 108 13.09 -3.49 -7.21
C PHE A 108 13.63 -4.70 -7.99
N ILE A 109 13.26 -5.93 -7.60
CA ILE A 109 13.60 -7.14 -8.36
C ILE A 109 13.04 -7.04 -9.78
N THR A 110 11.78 -6.63 -9.89
CA THR A 110 11.10 -6.48 -11.17
C THR A 110 11.82 -5.46 -12.06
N LEU A 111 12.17 -4.29 -11.51
CA LEU A 111 12.94 -3.26 -12.20
C LEU A 111 14.29 -3.79 -12.69
N PHE A 112 15.01 -4.54 -11.85
CA PHE A 112 16.31 -5.11 -12.21
C PHE A 112 16.22 -6.08 -13.40
N ILE A 113 15.21 -6.96 -13.39
CA ILE A 113 14.96 -7.90 -14.50
C ILE A 113 14.60 -7.13 -15.78
N VAL A 114 13.76 -6.09 -15.67
CA VAL A 114 13.38 -5.24 -16.80
C VAL A 114 14.61 -4.55 -17.40
N ILE A 115 15.47 -3.92 -16.58
CA ILE A 115 16.68 -3.23 -17.07
C ILE A 115 17.61 -4.21 -17.79
N LYS A 116 17.83 -5.40 -17.23
CA LYS A 116 18.65 -6.45 -17.88
C LYS A 116 18.07 -6.94 -19.21
N THR A 117 16.75 -6.98 -19.32
CA THR A 117 16.05 -7.49 -20.52
C THR A 117 15.78 -6.40 -21.56
N LYS A 118 15.92 -5.12 -21.18
CA LYS A 118 15.60 -3.94 -22.01
C LYS A 118 16.42 -3.85 -23.29
N SER A 119 17.62 -4.43 -23.35
CA SER A 119 18.46 -4.45 -24.56
C SER A 119 17.84 -5.22 -25.73
N LYS A 120 16.80 -6.03 -25.49
CA LYS A 120 16.14 -6.85 -26.52
C LYS A 120 14.76 -6.35 -26.99
N LEU A 121 14.16 -5.33 -26.36
CA LEU A 121 12.76 -4.92 -26.65
C LEU A 121 12.64 -3.43 -26.98
N GLN A 122 13.01 -3.09 -28.22
CA GLN A 122 12.88 -1.75 -28.80
C GLN A 122 11.55 -1.59 -29.56
N ASN A 123 10.42 -1.76 -28.86
CA ASN A 123 9.07 -1.61 -29.46
C ASN A 123 8.22 -0.59 -28.69
N ARG A 124 7.38 0.19 -29.40
CA ARG A 124 6.50 1.23 -28.82
C ARG A 124 5.54 0.69 -27.73
N LYS A 125 5.06 -0.57 -27.86
CA LYS A 125 4.25 -1.24 -26.82
C LYS A 125 5.01 -1.36 -25.48
N THR A 126 6.28 -1.75 -25.54
CA THR A 126 7.18 -1.86 -24.37
C THR A 126 7.37 -0.52 -23.64
N ARG A 127 7.35 0.61 -24.35
CA ARG A 127 7.48 1.93 -23.73
C ARG A 127 6.26 2.30 -22.89
N ARG A 128 5.05 1.97 -23.36
CA ARG A 128 3.81 2.20 -22.61
C ARG A 128 3.75 1.31 -21.37
N GLU A 129 4.10 0.04 -21.50
CA GLU A 129 4.19 -0.89 -20.37
C GLU A 129 5.23 -0.45 -19.34
N PHE A 130 6.38 0.06 -19.80
CA PHE A 130 7.41 0.61 -18.92
C PHE A 130 6.94 1.89 -18.20
N ASN A 131 6.20 2.78 -18.86
CA ASN A 131 5.67 3.97 -18.21
C ASN A 131 4.64 3.62 -17.13
N PHE A 132 3.74 2.65 -17.39
CA PHE A 132 2.81 2.15 -16.36
C PHE A 132 3.54 1.47 -15.20
N PHE A 133 4.65 0.78 -15.47
CA PHE A 133 5.52 0.24 -14.44
C PHE A 133 6.08 1.35 -13.55
N ILE A 134 6.65 2.41 -14.15
CA ILE A 134 7.19 3.55 -13.40
C ILE A 134 6.11 4.27 -12.60
N GLN A 135 4.92 4.48 -13.16
CA GLN A 135 3.78 5.05 -12.44
C GLN A 135 3.51 4.23 -11.17
N THR A 136 3.38 2.91 -11.29
CA THR A 136 3.04 2.08 -10.13
C THR A 136 4.19 2.00 -9.12
N LEU A 137 5.45 2.01 -9.56
CA LEU A 137 6.61 2.07 -8.68
C LEU A 137 6.62 3.37 -7.85
N LEU A 138 6.37 4.51 -8.51
CA LEU A 138 6.26 5.80 -7.83
C LEU A 138 5.11 5.76 -6.83
N THR A 139 3.97 5.20 -7.20
CA THR A 139 2.84 5.04 -6.26
C THR A 139 3.23 4.17 -5.05
N SER A 140 3.91 3.03 -5.23
CA SER A 140 4.39 2.18 -4.13
C SER A 140 5.33 2.95 -3.18
N ILE A 141 6.23 3.78 -3.73
CA ILE A 141 7.13 4.62 -2.93
C ILE A 141 6.36 5.66 -2.13
N ILE A 142 5.40 6.36 -2.76
CA ILE A 142 4.62 7.39 -2.06
C ILE A 142 3.77 6.76 -0.95
N TYR A 143 3.12 5.62 -1.19
CA TYR A 143 2.41 4.88 -0.12
C TYR A 143 3.35 4.42 1.01
N SER A 144 4.61 4.12 0.69
CA SER A 144 5.59 3.76 1.72
C SER A 144 5.91 4.98 2.59
N LEU A 145 6.14 6.14 1.97
CA LEU A 145 6.36 7.41 2.67
C LEU A 145 5.16 7.79 3.56
N LEU A 146 3.93 7.56 3.08
CA LEU A 146 2.71 7.74 3.86
C LEU A 146 2.67 6.87 5.11
N THR A 147 3.10 5.62 5.00
CA THR A 147 3.12 4.68 6.13
C THR A 147 4.09 5.14 7.22
N PHE A 148 5.19 5.82 6.85
CA PHE A 148 6.18 6.38 7.79
C PHE A 148 5.92 7.83 8.22
N SER A 149 4.91 8.51 7.64
CA SER A 149 4.61 9.92 7.92
C SER A 149 4.23 10.21 9.39
N PRO A 150 3.46 9.37 10.09
CA PRO A 150 3.14 9.62 11.50
C PRO A 150 4.38 9.67 12.39
N GLN A 151 5.37 8.82 12.12
CA GLN A 151 6.64 8.78 12.85
C GLN A 151 7.47 10.03 12.54
N ILE A 152 7.47 10.49 11.28
CA ILE A 152 8.14 11.74 10.89
C ILE A 152 7.49 12.95 11.59
N SER A 153 6.17 12.98 11.71
CA SER A 153 5.45 14.09 12.37
C SER A 153 5.78 14.17 13.86
N SER A 154 5.87 13.02 14.54
CA SER A 154 6.29 12.95 15.95
C SER A 154 7.71 13.46 16.19
N LEU A 155 8.61 13.31 15.21
CA LEU A 155 9.98 13.85 15.26
C LEU A 155 10.04 15.36 15.04
N LEU A 156 9.00 15.96 14.45
CA LEU A 156 8.91 17.37 14.10
C LEU A 156 8.01 18.18 15.05
N ASN A 157 7.81 17.69 16.28
CA ASN A 157 7.00 18.30 17.35
C ASN A 157 5.49 18.38 17.08
N ASP A 158 4.93 17.48 16.26
CA ASP A 158 3.47 17.35 16.05
C ASP A 158 2.76 18.66 15.68
N ASP A 159 3.43 19.53 14.91
CA ASP A 159 2.76 20.71 14.36
C ASP A 159 1.58 20.30 13.47
N LYS A 160 0.43 20.97 13.65
CA LYS A 160 -0.84 20.58 13.02
C LYS A 160 -0.75 20.60 11.50
N TRP A 161 -0.08 21.61 10.95
CA TRP A 161 0.10 21.75 9.50
C TRP A 161 1.08 20.71 8.97
N THR A 162 2.15 20.43 9.71
CA THR A 162 3.13 19.39 9.36
C THR A 162 2.48 18.00 9.35
N THR A 163 1.64 17.69 10.33
CA THR A 163 0.89 16.43 10.41
C THR A 163 -0.12 16.32 9.28
N PHE A 164 -0.90 17.37 9.01
CA PHE A 164 -1.88 17.38 7.93
C PHE A 164 -1.22 17.25 6.54
N LEU A 165 -0.13 17.98 6.29
CA LEU A 165 0.58 17.94 5.02
C LEU A 165 1.26 16.60 4.78
N SER A 166 1.81 15.96 5.81
CA SER A 166 2.52 14.69 5.65
C SER A 166 1.58 13.48 5.57
N THR A 167 0.41 13.54 6.19
CA THR A 167 -0.56 12.43 6.21
C THR A 167 -1.63 12.60 5.12
N THR A 168 -2.53 13.56 5.29
CA THR A 168 -3.75 13.69 4.49
C THR A 168 -3.48 14.24 3.10
N PHE A 169 -2.60 15.24 2.98
CA PHE A 169 -2.30 15.84 1.69
C PHE A 169 -1.52 14.90 0.77
N ILE A 170 -0.50 14.20 1.29
CA ILE A 170 0.20 13.17 0.51
C ILE A 170 -0.76 12.04 0.12
N TRP A 171 -1.70 11.67 0.99
CA TRP A 171 -2.70 10.64 0.70
C TRP A 171 -3.62 11.03 -0.47
N LEU A 172 -4.07 12.29 -0.51
CA LEU A 172 -4.85 12.82 -1.64
C LEU A 172 -4.03 12.84 -2.94
N ILE A 173 -2.76 13.26 -2.88
CA ILE A 173 -1.86 13.25 -4.03
C ILE A 173 -1.66 11.82 -4.57
N CYS A 174 -1.51 10.83 -3.69
CA CYS A 174 -1.43 9.42 -4.06
C CYS A 174 -2.61 8.99 -4.94
N HIS A 175 -3.84 9.31 -4.51
CA HIS A 175 -5.05 8.97 -5.27
C HIS A 175 -5.17 9.72 -6.59
N MET A 176 -4.58 10.92 -6.70
CA MET A 176 -4.54 11.66 -7.97
C MET A 176 -3.59 11.02 -8.99
N PHE A 177 -2.49 10.40 -8.54
CA PHE A 177 -1.52 9.75 -9.43
C PHE A 177 -1.85 8.29 -9.76
N ASP A 178 -2.74 7.65 -9.00
CA ASP A 178 -3.26 6.30 -9.30
C ASP A 178 -4.27 6.28 -10.49
N GLY A 179 -4.69 7.46 -10.99
CA GLY A 179 -5.63 7.65 -12.12
C GLY A 179 -5.02 7.71 -13.51
#